data_AF-A0A385SVH1-F1
#
_entry.id   AF-A0A385SVH1-F1
#
_cell.length_a   1.000
_cell.length_b   1.000
_cell.length_c   1.000
_cell.angle_alpha   90.00
_cell.angle_beta   90.00
_cell.angle_gamma   90.00
#
_symmetry.space_group_name_H-M   'P 1'
#
loop_
_entity.id
_entity.type
_entity.pdbx_description
1 polymer ?
#
loop_
_entity_poly.entity_id
_entity_poly.type
_entity_poly.pdbx_seq_one_letter_code
_entity_poly.pdbx_strand_id
1 'polypeptide(L)'
;MKKIPQALEEMLFDYLDGTLNAADKQRLETELSQNRELKARLDELQNVERWLSKIPLEEMPSRNFTQQVMGKLDQYPRSSTLTYRNGIFLLIGILVAVGLATILVSSGVFDSVQTTINLNQELPQKYIQKSLPPIALSGKLIVNIIILLNLGLAWLVLDRAILKPLFQRRMHAGH
;
A
#
# COMPACT_ATOMS: atom_id res chain seq x y z
N MET A 1 21.27 37.90 -27.94
CA MET A 1 21.36 37.14 -26.67
C MET A 1 21.55 35.68 -27.02
N LYS A 2 22.63 35.03 -26.59
CA LYS A 2 22.81 33.60 -26.82
C LYS A 2 21.74 32.86 -26.00
N LYS A 3 21.09 31.88 -26.63
CA LYS A 3 20.09 31.05 -25.96
C LYS A 3 20.84 30.09 -25.05
N ILE A 4 20.55 30.12 -23.75
CA ILE A 4 20.99 29.07 -22.84
C ILE A 4 20.33 27.75 -23.30
N PRO A 5 21.01 26.59 -23.17
CA PRO A 5 20.40 25.31 -23.47
C PRO A 5 19.12 25.12 -22.66
N GLN A 6 18.04 24.68 -23.31
CA GLN A 6 16.70 24.57 -22.70
C GLN A 6 16.69 23.68 -21.44
N ALA A 7 17.49 22.61 -21.41
CA ALA A 7 17.63 21.74 -20.24
C ALA A 7 18.25 22.44 -19.02
N LEU A 8 19.09 23.45 -19.25
CA LEU A 8 19.75 24.20 -18.20
C LEU A 8 18.85 25.32 -17.66
N GLU A 9 17.96 25.83 -18.51
CA GLU A 9 16.89 26.74 -18.12
C GLU A 9 15.82 26.04 -17.25
N GLU A 10 15.45 24.80 -17.59
CA GLU A 10 14.56 23.97 -16.75
C GLU A 10 15.17 23.71 -15.36
N MET A 11 16.48 23.40 -15.32
CA MET A 11 17.21 23.22 -14.06
C MET A 11 17.28 24.49 -13.20
N LEU A 12 17.29 25.68 -13.80
CA LEU A 12 17.20 26.95 -13.09
C LEU A 12 15.82 27.15 -12.45
N PHE A 13 14.74 26.74 -13.12
CA PHE A 13 13.39 26.79 -12.55
C PHE A 13 13.25 25.81 -11.38
N ASP A 14 13.72 24.58 -11.54
CA ASP A 14 13.74 23.58 -10.46
C ASP A 14 14.57 24.05 -9.24
N TYR A 15 15.62 24.85 -9.48
CA TYR A 15 16.40 25.49 -8.42
C TYR A 15 15.62 26.56 -7.66
N LEU A 16 14.87 27.41 -8.38
CA LEU A 16 14.04 28.45 -7.77
C LEU A 16 12.86 27.85 -7.00
N ASP A 17 12.24 26.80 -7.53
CA ASP A 17 11.13 26.08 -6.88
C ASP A 17 11.59 25.18 -5.72
N GLY A 18 12.90 24.98 -5.56
CA GLY A 18 13.47 24.16 -4.49
C GLY A 18 13.22 22.66 -4.65
N THR A 19 12.88 22.21 -5.86
CA THR A 19 12.59 20.80 -6.21
C THR A 19 13.85 20.02 -6.58
N LEU A 20 14.99 20.69 -6.74
CA LEU A 20 16.28 20.05 -7.04
C LEU A 20 16.79 19.17 -5.90
N ASN A 21 17.34 18.02 -6.29
CA ASN A 21 18.08 17.15 -5.40
C ASN A 21 19.40 17.80 -4.95
N ALA A 22 19.91 17.43 -3.76
CA ALA A 22 21.10 18.03 -3.15
C ALA A 22 22.36 17.94 -4.04
N ALA A 23 22.51 16.84 -4.79
CA ALA A 23 23.64 16.64 -5.70
C ALA A 23 23.60 17.59 -6.92
N ASP A 24 22.42 17.80 -7.49
CA ASP A 24 22.25 18.64 -8.68
C ASP A 24 22.27 20.13 -8.31
N LYS A 25 21.80 20.48 -7.11
CA LYS A 25 21.97 21.81 -6.52
C LYS A 25 23.44 22.21 -6.43
N GLN A 26 24.29 21.34 -5.90
CA GLN A 26 25.72 21.64 -5.74
C GLN A 26 26.45 21.76 -7.09
N ARG A 27 26.05 20.98 -8.10
CA ARG A 27 26.55 21.10 -9.47
C ARG A 27 26.16 22.43 -10.08
N LEU A 28 24.89 22.82 -9.98
CA LEU A 28 24.39 24.08 -10.52
C LEU A 28 25.06 25.29 -9.83
N GLU A 29 25.27 25.25 -8.51
CA GLU A 29 26.00 26.31 -7.79
C GLU A 29 27.46 26.44 -8.24
N THR A 30 28.10 25.31 -8.57
CA THR A 30 29.44 25.31 -9.15
C THR A 30 29.44 25.92 -10.54
N GLU A 31 28.47 25.58 -11.39
CA GLU A 31 28.32 26.15 -12.74
C GLU A 31 27.97 27.65 -12.72
N LEU A 32 27.12 28.08 -11.77
CA LEU A 32 26.79 29.49 -11.53
C LEU A 32 28.02 30.31 -11.12
N SER A 33 28.98 29.70 -10.42
CA SER A 33 30.23 30.37 -10.05
C SER A 33 31.18 30.57 -11.24
N GLN A 34 31.10 29.67 -12.23
CA GLN A 34 31.97 29.65 -13.41
C GLN A 34 31.40 30.46 -14.58
N ASN A 35 30.06 30.55 -14.69
CA ASN A 35 29.40 31.17 -15.83
C ASN A 35 28.64 32.46 -15.46
N ARG A 36 29.20 33.62 -15.83
CA ARG A 36 28.58 34.94 -15.60
C ARG A 36 27.25 35.13 -16.34
N GLU A 37 27.06 34.51 -17.51
CA GLU A 37 25.82 34.61 -18.28
C GLU A 37 24.69 33.86 -17.58
N LEU A 38 25.01 32.71 -16.97
CA LEU A 38 24.05 31.91 -16.21
C LEU A 38 23.58 32.62 -14.95
N LYS A 39 24.52 33.23 -14.22
CA LYS A 39 24.21 34.04 -13.03
C LYS A 39 23.31 35.23 -13.37
N ALA A 40 23.58 35.92 -14.48
CA ALA A 40 22.73 37.04 -14.92
C ALA A 40 21.29 36.60 -15.21
N ARG A 41 21.09 35.40 -15.76
CA ARG A 41 19.74 34.84 -15.97
C ARG A 41 19.04 34.47 -14.67
N LEU A 42 19.76 33.87 -13.72
CA LEU A 42 19.21 33.60 -12.40
C LEU A 42 18.78 34.90 -11.69
N ASP A 43 19.59 35.95 -11.77
CA ASP A 43 19.26 37.27 -11.20
C ASP A 43 18.02 37.88 -11.87
N GLU A 44 17.87 37.75 -13.19
CA GLU A 44 16.65 38.14 -13.92
C GLU A 44 15.41 37.38 -13.42
N LEU A 45 15.49 36.07 -13.27
CA LEU A 45 14.38 35.24 -12.79
C LEU A 45 13.99 35.57 -11.34
N GLN A 46 14.97 35.76 -10.45
CA GLN A 46 14.70 36.19 -9.07
C GLN A 46 14.08 37.58 -8.99
N ASN A 47 14.41 38.48 -9.93
CA ASN A 47 13.76 39.79 -10.02
C ASN A 47 12.29 39.66 -10.40
N VAL A 48 11.98 38.77 -11.35
CA VAL A 48 10.61 38.48 -11.77
C VAL A 48 9.82 37.84 -10.62
N GLU A 49 10.35 36.85 -9.93
CA GLU A 49 9.74 36.22 -8.75
C GLU A 49 9.46 37.24 -7.63
N ARG A 50 10.43 38.10 -7.32
CA ARG A 50 10.26 39.18 -6.34
C ARG A 50 9.24 40.22 -6.75
N TRP A 51 9.02 40.41 -8.06
CA TRP A 51 7.98 41.29 -8.55
C TRP A 51 6.60 40.61 -8.46
N LEU A 52 6.48 39.34 -8.87
CA LEU A 52 5.24 38.56 -8.76
C LEU A 52 4.77 38.41 -7.31
N SER A 53 5.68 38.14 -6.37
CA SER A 53 5.34 37.98 -4.95
C SER A 53 4.83 39.26 -4.27
N LYS A 54 5.08 40.43 -4.89
CA LYS A 54 4.54 41.73 -4.43
C LYS A 54 3.18 42.05 -5.01
N ILE A 55 2.70 41.27 -5.99
CA ILE A 55 1.36 41.45 -6.53
C ILE A 55 0.37 41.02 -5.44
N PRO A 56 -0.46 41.93 -4.93
CA PRO A 56 -1.45 41.58 -3.92
C PRO A 56 -2.43 40.58 -4.55
N LEU A 57 -2.56 39.41 -3.93
CA LEU A 57 -3.58 38.44 -4.29
C LEU A 57 -4.94 39.05 -3.93
N GLU A 58 -5.76 39.34 -4.94
CA GLU A 58 -7.08 39.99 -4.78
C GLU A 58 -8.07 39.10 -4.00
N GLU A 59 -7.82 37.78 -3.93
CA GLU A 59 -8.67 36.82 -3.27
C GLU A 59 -7.95 36.15 -2.09
N MET A 60 -8.31 36.55 -0.88
CA MET A 60 -8.00 35.74 0.29
C MET A 60 -8.86 34.47 0.27
N PRO A 61 -8.29 33.27 0.50
CA PRO A 61 -9.07 32.05 0.58
C PRO A 61 -10.16 32.20 1.65
N SER A 62 -11.34 31.64 1.40
CA SER A 62 -12.43 31.68 2.38
C SER A 62 -11.97 31.08 3.72
N ARG A 63 -12.42 31.65 4.85
CA ARG A 63 -12.05 31.18 6.20
C ARG A 63 -12.29 29.67 6.37
N ASN A 64 -13.34 29.15 5.74
CA ASN A 64 -13.69 27.73 5.76
C ASN A 64 -12.64 26.87 5.05
N PHE A 65 -12.10 27.35 3.91
CA PHE A 65 -11.05 26.65 3.18
C PHE A 65 -9.76 26.55 4.01
N THR A 66 -9.32 27.68 4.59
CA THR A 66 -8.11 27.69 5.44
C THR A 66 -8.27 26.78 6.65
N GLN A 67 -9.43 26.81 7.32
CA GLN A 67 -9.72 25.94 8.46
C GLN A 67 -9.75 24.45 8.06
N GLN A 68 -10.29 24.13 6.88
CA GLN A 68 -10.36 22.76 6.38
C GLN A 68 -8.98 22.21 5.99
N VAL A 69 -8.13 23.02 5.36
CA VAL A 69 -6.76 22.63 4.98
C VAL A 69 -5.89 22.48 6.22
N MET A 70 -5.91 23.46 7.13
CA MET A 70 -5.11 23.40 8.37
C MET A 70 -5.57 22.28 9.30
N GLY A 71 -6.88 22.01 9.39
CA GLY A 71 -7.41 20.90 10.18
C GLY A 71 -7.07 19.51 9.62
N LYS A 72 -6.66 19.41 8.35
CA LYS A 72 -6.33 18.14 7.67
C LYS A 72 -4.85 17.98 7.35
N LEU A 73 -4.01 18.98 7.62
CA LEU A 73 -2.57 18.94 7.36
C LEU A 73 -1.90 17.77 8.11
N ASP A 74 -2.29 17.55 9.37
CA ASP A 74 -1.75 16.48 10.22
C ASP A 74 -2.40 15.11 9.94
N GLN A 75 -3.37 15.02 9.03
CA GLN A 75 -4.19 13.82 8.81
C GLN A 75 -3.69 12.90 7.68
N TYR A 76 -2.47 13.11 7.19
CA TYR A 76 -1.86 12.32 6.13
C TYR A 76 -1.64 10.84 6.52
N PRO A 77 -1.84 9.91 5.57
CA PRO A 77 -3.00 9.04 5.64
C PRO A 77 -2.94 8.14 6.88
N ARG A 78 -4.00 8.19 7.69
CA ARG A 78 -4.33 7.03 8.54
C ARG A 78 -4.49 5.85 7.59
N SER A 79 -3.52 4.92 7.64
CA SER A 79 -3.58 3.67 6.91
C SER A 79 -5.02 3.15 6.94
N SER A 80 -5.55 2.80 5.77
CA SER A 80 -6.86 2.15 5.57
C SER A 80 -6.87 0.83 6.34
N THR A 81 -6.96 0.94 7.64
CA THR A 81 -7.20 -0.16 8.56
C THR A 81 -8.70 -0.34 8.55
N LEU A 82 -9.12 -1.56 8.22
CA LEU A 82 -10.51 -1.99 8.39
C LEU A 82 -11.01 -1.43 9.73
N THR A 83 -12.08 -0.64 9.68
CA THR A 83 -12.66 -0.05 10.88
C THR A 83 -12.94 -1.17 11.88
N TYR A 84 -12.56 -0.98 13.15
CA TYR A 84 -12.68 -1.98 14.23
C TYR A 84 -14.02 -2.76 14.23
N ARG A 85 -15.13 -2.08 13.92
CA ARG A 85 -16.46 -2.69 13.79
C ARG A 85 -16.53 -3.71 12.65
N ASN A 86 -15.99 -3.35 11.48
CA ASN A 86 -15.93 -4.24 10.32
C ASN A 86 -14.99 -5.42 10.59
N GLY A 87 -13.90 -5.21 11.32
CA GLY A 87 -13.01 -6.29 11.78
C GLY A 87 -13.72 -7.32 12.67
N ILE A 88 -14.57 -6.87 13.60
CA ILE A 88 -15.38 -7.75 14.45
C ILE A 88 -16.43 -8.50 13.64
N PHE A 89 -17.17 -7.82 12.74
CA PHE A 89 -18.18 -8.48 11.90
C PHE A 89 -17.54 -9.56 11.00
N LEU A 90 -16.36 -9.26 10.44
CA LEU A 90 -15.60 -10.22 9.64
C LEU A 90 -15.16 -11.43 10.48
N LEU A 91 -14.66 -11.21 11.70
CA LEU A 91 -14.27 -12.30 12.61
C LEU A 91 -15.47 -13.18 12.97
N ILE A 92 -16.61 -12.58 13.33
CA ILE A 92 -17.85 -13.33 13.63
C ILE A 92 -18.27 -14.16 12.42
N GLY A 93 -18.24 -13.58 11.21
CA GLY A 93 -18.55 -14.30 9.98
C GLY A 93 -17.65 -15.51 9.76
N ILE A 94 -16.34 -15.37 9.95
CA ILE A 94 -15.39 -16.49 9.84
C ILE A 94 -15.65 -17.54 10.90
N LEU A 95 -15.89 -17.15 12.16
CA LEU A 95 -16.18 -18.10 13.24
C LEU A 95 -17.44 -18.92 12.97
N VAL A 96 -18.50 -18.28 12.47
CA VAL A 96 -19.74 -18.97 12.08
C VAL A 96 -19.47 -19.94 10.93
N ALA A 97 -18.74 -19.52 9.90
CA ALA A 97 -18.39 -20.38 8.77
C ALA A 97 -17.57 -21.60 9.20
N VAL A 98 -16.56 -21.40 10.07
CA VAL A 98 -15.75 -22.48 10.65
C VAL A 98 -16.61 -23.42 11.50
N GLY A 99 -17.48 -22.87 12.36
CA GLY A 99 -18.39 -23.67 13.19
C GLY A 99 -19.29 -24.57 12.34
N LEU A 100 -19.93 -24.01 11.30
CA LEU A 100 -20.74 -24.78 10.37
C LEU A 100 -19.91 -25.85 9.65
N ALA A 101 -18.73 -25.50 9.13
CA ALA A 101 -17.86 -26.45 8.45
C ALA A 101 -17.45 -27.62 9.37
N THR A 102 -17.11 -27.35 10.63
CA THR A 102 -16.78 -28.41 11.61
C THR A 102 -17.98 -29.32 11.91
N ILE A 103 -19.18 -28.76 12.03
CA ILE A 103 -20.41 -29.54 12.22
C ILE A 103 -20.62 -30.47 11.01
N LEU A 104 -20.53 -29.96 9.78
CA LEU A 104 -20.70 -30.74 8.55
C LEU A 104 -19.66 -31.87 8.43
N VAL A 105 -18.42 -31.61 8.83
CA VAL A 105 -17.37 -32.64 8.87
C VAL A 105 -17.68 -33.70 9.92
N SER A 106 -18.15 -33.28 11.11
CA SER A 106 -18.49 -34.21 12.18
C SER A 106 -19.71 -35.09 11.87
N SER A 107 -20.66 -34.57 11.07
CA SER A 107 -21.85 -35.32 10.64
C SER A 107 -21.59 -36.30 9.51
N GLY A 108 -20.33 -36.46 9.08
CA GLY A 108 -19.93 -37.47 8.08
C GLY A 108 -20.35 -37.15 6.64
N VAL A 109 -20.78 -35.91 6.36
CA VAL A 109 -21.24 -35.48 5.01
C VAL A 109 -20.14 -35.66 3.95
N PHE A 110 -18.87 -35.62 4.36
CA PHE A 110 -17.71 -35.72 3.48
C PHE A 110 -17.01 -37.09 3.51
N ASP A 111 -17.53 -38.08 4.24
CA ASP A 111 -16.90 -39.40 4.37
C ASP A 111 -17.05 -40.25 3.09
N SER A 112 -18.13 -40.01 2.33
CA SER A 112 -18.42 -40.66 1.04
C SER A 112 -17.64 -40.08 -0.14
N VAL A 113 -17.05 -38.89 0.03
CA VAL A 113 -16.28 -38.23 -1.03
C VAL A 113 -14.85 -38.76 -1.00
N GLN A 114 -14.56 -39.73 -1.86
CA GLN A 114 -13.22 -40.29 -2.03
C GLN A 114 -12.81 -40.15 -3.49
N THR A 115 -11.83 -39.29 -3.74
CA THR A 115 -11.26 -39.10 -5.07
C THR A 115 -9.93 -39.84 -5.12
N THR A 116 -9.81 -40.82 -6.01
CA THR A 116 -8.56 -41.53 -6.26
C THR A 116 -7.85 -40.89 -7.44
N ILE A 117 -6.68 -40.30 -7.20
CA ILE A 117 -5.86 -39.77 -8.28
C ILE A 117 -4.98 -40.91 -8.79
N ASN A 118 -5.29 -41.41 -9.98
CA ASN A 118 -4.50 -42.42 -10.68
C ASN A 118 -3.47 -41.75 -11.59
N LEU A 119 -2.27 -41.50 -11.06
CA LEU A 119 -1.15 -40.92 -11.82
C LEU A 119 -0.69 -41.79 -13.01
N ASN A 120 -1.11 -43.05 -13.07
CA ASN A 120 -0.70 -44.00 -14.10
C ASN A 120 -1.37 -43.76 -15.48
N GLN A 121 -2.39 -42.89 -15.56
CA GLN A 121 -3.09 -42.56 -16.81
C GLN A 121 -2.47 -41.37 -17.57
N GLU A 122 -1.71 -40.51 -16.90
CA GLU A 122 -1.18 -39.24 -17.45
C GLU A 122 0.34 -39.30 -17.76
N LEU A 123 1.00 -40.43 -17.50
CA LEU A 123 2.45 -40.61 -17.72
C LEU A 123 2.71 -41.58 -18.89
N PRO A 124 3.56 -41.23 -19.87
CA PRO A 124 3.93 -42.16 -20.94
C PRO A 124 4.67 -43.36 -20.32
N GLN A 125 4.04 -44.53 -20.38
CA GLN A 125 4.46 -45.79 -19.75
C GLN A 125 5.83 -46.34 -20.23
N LYS A 126 6.55 -45.59 -21.05
CA LYS A 126 7.83 -46.00 -21.65
C LYS A 126 9.01 -46.00 -20.67
N TYR A 127 8.88 -45.36 -19.51
CA TYR A 127 9.99 -45.19 -18.55
C TYR A 127 9.69 -45.62 -17.10
N ILE A 128 8.46 -46.02 -16.75
CA ILE A 128 8.08 -46.40 -15.37
C ILE A 128 7.28 -47.71 -15.40
N GLN A 129 7.91 -48.83 -15.04
CA GLN A 129 7.29 -50.17 -14.99
C GLN A 129 6.62 -50.49 -13.64
N LYS A 130 6.65 -49.58 -12.68
CA LYS A 130 6.06 -49.79 -11.34
C LYS A 130 4.88 -48.85 -11.18
N SER A 131 3.66 -49.41 -11.15
CA SER A 131 2.44 -48.66 -10.86
C SER A 131 2.58 -47.96 -9.51
N LEU A 132 2.51 -46.62 -9.51
CA LEU A 132 2.50 -45.87 -8.27
C LEU A 132 1.18 -46.16 -7.54
N PRO A 133 1.21 -46.32 -6.20
CA PRO A 133 -0.02 -46.53 -5.43
C PRO A 133 -0.94 -45.32 -5.62
N PRO A 134 -2.24 -45.54 -5.88
CA PRO A 134 -3.18 -44.44 -6.03
C PRO A 134 -3.28 -43.67 -4.71
N ILE A 135 -3.15 -42.35 -4.78
CA ILE A 135 -3.32 -41.48 -3.62
C ILE A 135 -4.82 -41.24 -3.47
N ALA A 136 -5.39 -41.72 -2.36
CA ALA A 136 -6.78 -41.45 -2.00
C ALA A 136 -6.86 -40.11 -1.27
N LEU A 137 -7.48 -39.12 -1.93
CA LEU A 137 -7.83 -37.86 -1.28
C LEU A 137 -9.25 -37.99 -0.71
N SER A 138 -9.34 -37.96 0.61
CA SER A 138 -10.63 -37.91 1.31
C SER A 138 -11.17 -36.49 1.30
N GLY A 139 -12.46 -36.32 1.01
CA GLY A 139 -13.16 -35.05 1.12
C GLY A 139 -13.03 -34.44 2.53
N LYS A 140 -13.00 -35.28 3.56
CA LYS A 140 -12.72 -34.88 4.94
C LYS A 140 -11.36 -34.19 5.10
N LEU A 141 -10.33 -34.72 4.44
CA LEU A 141 -8.98 -34.13 4.48
C LEU A 141 -8.96 -32.76 3.78
N ILE A 142 -9.64 -32.64 2.64
CA ILE A 142 -9.76 -31.37 1.89
C ILE A 142 -10.46 -30.31 2.75
N VAL A 143 -11.61 -30.65 3.33
CA VAL A 143 -12.38 -29.71 4.16
C VAL A 143 -11.62 -29.34 5.43
N ASN A 144 -10.90 -30.27 6.05
CA ASN A 144 -10.05 -29.98 7.21
C ASN A 144 -8.93 -28.99 6.87
N ILE A 145 -8.31 -29.09 5.69
CA ILE A 145 -7.31 -28.10 5.23
C ILE A 145 -7.97 -26.72 5.07
N ILE A 146 -9.16 -26.66 4.49
CA ILE A 146 -9.92 -25.40 4.33
C ILE A 146 -10.27 -24.79 5.68
N ILE A 147 -10.68 -25.60 6.66
CA ILE A 147 -10.95 -25.14 8.03
C ILE A 147 -9.68 -24.57 8.65
N LEU A 148 -8.55 -25.27 8.53
CA LEU A 148 -7.26 -24.82 9.07
C LEU A 148 -6.83 -23.48 8.46
N LEU A 149 -7.02 -23.31 7.15
CA LEU A 149 -6.71 -22.06 6.44
C LEU A 149 -7.62 -20.91 6.91
N ASN A 150 -8.93 -21.16 7.07
CA ASN A 150 -9.87 -20.17 7.62
C ASN A 150 -9.53 -19.80 9.07
N LEU A 151 -9.03 -20.74 9.87
CA LEU A 151 -8.56 -20.47 11.23
C LEU A 151 -7.32 -19.57 11.23
N GLY A 152 -6.39 -19.79 10.29
CA GLY A 152 -5.24 -18.90 10.08
C GLY A 152 -5.65 -17.49 9.67
N LEU A 153 -6.65 -17.36 8.78
CA LEU A 153 -7.24 -16.06 8.44
C LEU A 153 -7.93 -15.40 9.64
N ALA A 154 -8.68 -16.14 10.43
CA ALA A 154 -9.33 -15.63 11.65
C ALA A 154 -8.29 -15.06 12.63
N TRP A 155 -7.16 -15.77 12.80
CA TRP A 155 -6.06 -15.31 13.65
C TRP A 155 -5.41 -14.04 13.11
N LEU A 156 -5.15 -13.96 11.80
CA LEU A 156 -4.59 -12.77 11.15
C LEU A 156 -5.54 -11.56 11.28
N VAL A 157 -6.84 -11.77 11.08
CA VAL A 157 -7.87 -10.73 11.25
C VAL A 157 -7.94 -10.28 12.71
N LEU A 158 -7.90 -11.21 13.66
CA LEU A 158 -7.90 -10.88 15.09
C LEU A 158 -6.72 -9.97 15.44
N ASP A 159 -5.50 -10.33 15.04
CA ASP A 159 -4.32 -9.51 15.33
C ASP A 159 -4.37 -8.13 14.64
N ARG A 160 -4.58 -8.14 13.32
CA ARG A 160 -4.43 -6.92 12.52
C ARG A 160 -5.64 -5.99 12.58
N ALA A 161 -6.86 -6.54 12.61
CA ALA A 161 -8.08 -5.76 12.51
C ALA A 161 -8.73 -5.44 13.87
N ILE A 162 -8.44 -6.21 14.92
CA ILE A 162 -9.07 -6.03 16.24
C ILE A 162 -8.05 -5.61 17.30
N LEU A 163 -6.98 -6.39 17.49
CA LEU A 163 -6.02 -6.14 18.58
C LEU A 163 -5.26 -4.82 18.39
N LYS A 164 -4.63 -4.61 17.23
CA LYS A 164 -3.88 -3.37 16.94
C LYS A 164 -4.68 -2.07 17.18
N PRO A 165 -5.89 -1.90 16.60
CA PRO A 165 -6.67 -0.67 16.84
C PRO A 165 -7.19 -0.56 18.27
N LEU A 166 -7.46 -1.67 18.96
CA LEU A 166 -7.91 -1.65 20.36
C LEU A 166 -6.80 -1.18 21.30
N PHE A 167 -5.56 -1.65 21.10
CA PHE A 167 -4.41 -1.20 21.89
C PHE A 167 -4.04 0.25 21.58
N GLN A 168 -4.06 0.67 20.32
CA GLN A 168 -3.81 2.07 19.93
C GLN A 168 -4.80 3.03 20.60
N ARG A 169 -6.09 2.69 20.66
CA ARG A 169 -7.10 3.51 21.35
C ARG A 169 -6.82 3.67 22.84
N ARG A 170 -6.37 2.61 23.52
CA ARG A 170 -6.08 2.66 24.96
C ARG A 170 -4.82 3.44 25.28
N MET A 171 -3.81 3.40 24.40
CA MET A 171 -2.58 4.18 24.58
C MET A 171 -2.82 5.69 24.42
N HIS A 172 -3.76 6.11 23.57
CA HIS A 172 -4.07 7.54 23.39
C HIS A 172 -5.09 8.10 24.39
N ALA A 173 -5.89 7.26 25.05
CA ALA A 173 -6.88 7.69 26.05
C ALA A 173 -6.32 7.77 27.49
N GLY A 174 -5.03 7.45 27.67
CA GLY A 174 -4.34 7.43 28.98
C GLY A 174 -3.51 8.67 29.31
N HIS A 175 -3.67 9.78 28.56
CA HIS A 175 -3.04 11.07 28.85
C HIS A 175 -4.10 12.15 29.04
#